data_AF-A0AAD9KX83-F1
#
_entry.id   AF-A0AAD9KX83-F1
#
_cell.length_a   1.000
_cell.length_b   1.000
_cell.length_c   1.000
_cell.angle_alpha   90.00
_cell.angle_beta   90.00
_cell.angle_gamma   90.00
#
_symmetry.space_group_name_H-M   'P 1'
#
loop_
_entity.id
_entity.type
_entity.pdbx_description
1 polymer ?
#
loop_
_entity_poly.entity_id
_entity_poly.type
_entity_poly.pdbx_seq_one_letter_code
_entity_poly.pdbx_strand_id
1 'polypeptide(L)'
;MRPVPMERDALKLHLPEREAQTQEDVNSRILRFPSEGADSPPPALTVEALAGDEVQMQQFLTRNYHLLCKKIFMSLDRFYSWLRNEGVFTIHDQQLIEDTYPIKLDKAGHLIDIITYNKGPKGFKAFMEVIEYEFPYVFAHIMGTTPSTPPPEYRGSINLEGPIERRSRAMWDQALVDIQDVTSRLTKEMIQKFKAVAERAQEAEHMTLQSLQQEIVTLKEEKVSLEALAANYLLERDEGCAACHKYQQMKDTSNVKVVELSQQVTQLQRELSRIKSESVTMTT
;
A
#
# COMPACT_ATOMS: atom_id res chain seq x y z
N MET A 1 16.20 46.07 -30.14
CA MET A 1 15.10 45.31 -29.50
C MET A 1 15.66 44.62 -28.27
N ARG A 2 15.16 44.94 -27.07
CA ARG A 2 15.63 44.32 -25.82
C ARG A 2 14.86 43.01 -25.60
N PRO A 3 15.49 41.94 -25.08
CA PRO A 3 14.78 40.72 -24.74
C PRO A 3 13.97 40.93 -23.44
N VAL A 4 12.73 40.46 -23.48
CA VAL A 4 11.80 40.41 -22.34
C VAL A 4 12.28 39.31 -21.37
N PRO A 5 12.34 39.56 -20.05
CA PRO A 5 12.63 38.49 -19.10
C PRO A 5 11.38 37.61 -18.94
N MET A 6 11.49 36.33 -19.28
CA MET A 6 10.47 35.34 -18.92
C MET A 6 10.50 35.14 -17.40
N GLU A 7 9.41 35.55 -16.76
CA GLU A 7 9.11 35.27 -15.36
C GLU A 7 9.18 33.76 -15.12
N ARG A 8 10.07 33.37 -14.19
CA ARG A 8 10.07 32.03 -13.60
C ARG A 8 8.94 31.99 -12.58
N ASP A 9 7.73 31.73 -13.05
CA ASP A 9 6.66 31.26 -12.17
C ASP A 9 7.00 29.85 -11.73
N ALA A 10 7.51 29.78 -10.50
CA ALA A 10 7.67 28.55 -9.75
C ALA A 10 6.27 28.02 -9.38
N LEU A 11 5.66 27.25 -10.28
CA LEU A 11 4.59 26.34 -9.94
C LEU A 11 5.15 25.25 -9.03
N LYS A 12 5.12 25.51 -7.72
CA LYS A 12 5.18 24.47 -6.68
C LYS A 12 3.91 23.63 -6.78
N LEU A 13 3.91 22.66 -7.69
CA LEU A 13 3.02 21.52 -7.60
C LEU A 13 3.45 20.70 -6.38
N HIS A 14 2.67 20.80 -5.30
CA HIS A 14 2.74 19.91 -4.16
C HIS A 14 2.30 18.51 -4.63
N LEU A 15 3.25 17.71 -5.10
CA LEU A 15 3.06 16.26 -5.11
C LEU A 15 3.16 15.79 -3.66
N PRO A 16 2.16 15.07 -3.11
CA PRO A 16 2.38 14.31 -1.90
C PRO A 16 3.42 13.22 -2.22
N GLU A 17 4.56 13.28 -1.55
CA GLU A 17 5.50 12.16 -1.46
C GLU A 17 4.72 10.94 -0.97
N ARG A 18 4.36 10.04 -1.91
CA ARG A 18 4.02 8.67 -1.56
C ARG A 18 5.35 8.00 -1.24
N GLU A 19 5.72 8.09 0.04
CA GLU A 19 6.72 7.20 0.62
C GLU A 19 6.36 5.76 0.24
N ALA A 20 7.32 5.07 -0.37
CA ALA A 20 7.23 3.66 -0.64
C ALA A 20 7.14 2.92 0.70
N GLN A 21 5.91 2.65 1.14
CA GLN A 21 5.64 1.77 2.26
C GLN A 21 6.08 0.37 1.85
N THR A 22 7.23 -0.06 2.35
CA THR A 22 7.72 -1.43 2.23
C THR A 22 6.68 -2.40 2.77
N GLN A 23 6.45 -3.47 2.00
CA GLN A 23 5.45 -4.51 2.21
C GLN A 23 5.68 -5.37 3.48
N GLU A 24 6.63 -4.99 4.34
CA GLU A 24 6.91 -5.63 5.63
C GLU A 24 6.08 -5.03 6.79
N ASP A 25 5.48 -3.84 6.64
CA ASP A 25 4.87 -3.12 7.77
C ASP A 25 3.35 -3.32 7.93
N VAL A 26 2.75 -4.16 7.09
CA VAL A 26 1.32 -4.55 7.22
C VAL A 26 1.16 -5.81 8.07
N ASN A 27 2.21 -6.64 8.19
CA ASN A 27 2.18 -7.87 8.99
C ASN A 27 2.52 -7.65 10.47
N SER A 28 3.02 -6.47 10.86
CA SER A 28 3.39 -6.10 12.23
C SER A 28 2.25 -5.46 13.04
N ARG A 29 1.10 -5.15 12.42
CA ARG A 29 -0.07 -4.53 13.09
C ARG A 29 -1.09 -5.51 13.69
N ILE A 30 -0.84 -6.81 13.59
CA ILE A 30 -1.62 -7.83 14.31
C ILE A 30 -0.80 -8.25 15.54
N LEU A 31 -1.26 -7.82 16.71
CA LEU A 31 -0.83 -8.24 18.06
C LEU A 31 0.53 -7.73 18.56
N ARG A 32 0.61 -6.44 18.88
CA ARG A 32 1.41 -5.99 20.04
C ARG A 32 0.53 -5.14 20.95
N PHE A 33 0.17 -5.70 22.10
CA PHE A 33 -0.32 -4.92 23.23
C PHE A 33 0.86 -4.25 23.93
N PRO A 34 0.71 -3.01 24.43
CA PRO A 34 1.75 -2.36 25.21
C PRO A 34 1.92 -3.08 26.54
N SER A 35 3.16 -3.50 26.81
CA SER A 35 3.62 -3.95 28.11
C SER A 35 4.10 -2.70 28.87
N GLU A 36 3.21 -2.05 29.62
CA GLU A 36 3.61 -1.09 30.66
C GLU A 36 2.89 -1.39 31.97
N GLY A 37 3.65 -1.28 33.06
CA GLY A 37 3.42 -1.92 34.35
C GLY A 37 2.09 -1.65 35.04
N ALA A 38 1.54 -2.71 35.62
CA ALA A 38 0.76 -2.68 36.85
C ALA A 38 0.97 -4.02 37.58
N ASP A 39 1.39 -3.93 38.84
CA ASP A 39 1.38 -5.05 39.79
C ASP A 39 -0.03 -5.67 39.88
N SER A 40 -0.05 -7.00 40.02
CA SER A 40 -1.20 -7.92 40.11
C SER A 40 -1.82 -8.39 38.78
N PRO A 41 -2.03 -9.71 38.60
CA PRO A 41 -2.87 -10.23 37.52
C PRO A 41 -4.28 -9.62 37.65
N PRO A 42 -4.96 -9.31 36.53
CA PRO A 42 -6.33 -8.84 36.57
C PRO A 42 -7.16 -9.84 37.39
N PRO A 43 -8.02 -9.37 38.31
CA PRO A 43 -8.79 -10.26 39.16
C PRO A 43 -9.62 -11.19 38.26
N ALA A 44 -9.47 -12.49 38.49
CA ALA A 44 -10.32 -13.51 37.88
C ALA A 44 -11.78 -13.09 38.04
N LEU A 45 -12.48 -12.92 36.91
CA LEU A 45 -13.90 -12.62 36.93
C LEU A 45 -14.63 -13.90 37.33
N THR A 46 -15.35 -13.87 38.46
CA THR A 46 -16.22 -14.99 38.85
C THR A 46 -17.60 -14.80 38.24
N VAL A 47 -18.25 -15.90 37.88
CA VAL A 47 -19.63 -15.86 37.33
C VAL A 47 -20.56 -15.24 38.37
N GLU A 48 -20.35 -15.48 39.66
CA GLU A 48 -21.12 -14.86 40.74
C GLU A 48 -20.92 -13.34 40.83
N ALA A 49 -19.71 -12.83 40.59
CA ALA A 49 -19.44 -11.39 40.61
C ALA A 49 -20.12 -10.68 39.43
N LEU A 50 -20.09 -11.28 38.24
CA LEU A 50 -20.77 -10.75 37.05
C LEU A 50 -22.30 -10.87 37.15
N ALA A 51 -22.81 -11.93 37.79
CA ALA A 51 -24.24 -12.11 38.03
C ALA A 51 -24.79 -11.16 39.12
N GLY A 52 -23.93 -10.58 39.97
CA GLY A 52 -24.33 -9.63 41.02
C GLY A 52 -24.72 -8.24 40.51
N ASP A 53 -24.33 -7.88 39.27
CA ASP A 53 -24.60 -6.59 38.64
C ASP A 53 -25.11 -6.79 37.20
N GLU A 54 -26.39 -6.49 36.98
CA GLU A 54 -27.07 -6.65 35.69
C GLU A 54 -26.41 -5.85 34.56
N VAL A 55 -25.83 -4.68 34.87
CA VAL A 55 -25.14 -3.85 33.88
C VAL A 55 -23.83 -4.51 33.45
N GLN A 56 -23.08 -5.10 34.37
CA GLN A 56 -21.84 -5.82 34.06
C GLN A 56 -22.09 -7.10 33.27
N MET A 57 -23.14 -7.84 33.63
CA MET A 57 -23.61 -9.01 32.87
C MET A 57 -23.90 -8.67 31.41
N GLN A 58 -24.69 -7.61 31.17
CA GLN A 58 -25.06 -7.18 29.83
C GLN A 58 -23.83 -6.72 29.02
N GLN A 59 -22.94 -5.95 29.63
CA GLN A 59 -21.69 -5.52 29.00
C GLN A 59 -20.79 -6.72 28.65
N PHE A 60 -20.72 -7.73 29.52
CA PHE A 60 -19.93 -8.94 29.29
C PHE A 60 -20.46 -9.76 28.11
N LEU A 61 -21.77 -10.01 28.06
CA LEU A 61 -22.40 -10.75 26.95
C LEU A 61 -22.27 -9.99 25.64
N THR A 62 -22.49 -8.67 25.65
CA THR A 62 -22.35 -7.82 24.45
C THR A 62 -20.92 -7.84 23.92
N ARG A 63 -19.91 -7.74 24.80
CA ARG A 63 -18.49 -7.77 24.41
C ARG A 63 -18.08 -9.09 23.76
N ASN A 64 -18.67 -10.20 24.19
CA ASN A 64 -18.34 -11.54 23.71
C ASN A 64 -19.38 -12.10 22.70
N TYR A 65 -20.36 -11.29 22.29
CA TYR A 65 -21.54 -11.72 21.55
C TYR A 65 -21.21 -12.55 20.30
N HIS A 66 -20.34 -12.02 19.42
CA HIS A 66 -19.99 -12.72 18.17
C HIS A 66 -19.25 -14.04 18.41
N LEU A 67 -18.36 -14.09 19.41
CA LEU A 67 -17.64 -15.29 19.76
C LEU A 67 -18.60 -16.36 20.30
N LEU A 68 -19.49 -15.95 21.20
CA LEU A 68 -20.50 -16.81 21.81
C LEU A 68 -21.49 -17.32 20.75
N CYS A 69 -22.07 -16.46 19.93
CA CYS A 69 -22.97 -16.86 18.83
C CYS A 69 -22.32 -17.90 17.93
N LYS A 70 -21.05 -17.69 17.53
CA LYS A 70 -20.29 -18.61 16.66
C LYS A 70 -20.01 -19.97 17.30
N LYS A 71 -20.07 -20.09 18.63
CA LYS A 71 -19.84 -21.38 19.31
C LYS A 71 -21.14 -22.06 19.68
N ILE A 72 -22.13 -21.30 20.12
CA ILE A 72 -23.43 -21.78 20.57
C ILE A 72 -24.28 -22.33 19.44
N PHE A 73 -24.21 -21.75 18.23
CA PHE A 73 -25.07 -22.18 17.12
C PHE A 73 -24.93 -23.68 16.77
N MET A 74 -23.80 -24.30 17.10
CA MET A 74 -23.54 -25.72 16.86
C MET A 74 -24.22 -26.65 17.88
N SER A 75 -24.62 -26.13 19.03
CA SER A 75 -25.11 -26.91 20.18
C SER A 75 -26.35 -26.32 20.86
N LEU A 76 -27.17 -25.57 20.11
CA LEU A 76 -28.39 -24.90 20.61
C LEU A 76 -29.31 -25.82 21.44
N ASP A 77 -29.50 -27.06 20.99
CA ASP A 77 -30.35 -28.04 21.68
C ASP A 77 -29.89 -28.33 23.11
N ARG A 78 -28.58 -28.26 23.36
CA ARG A 78 -27.99 -28.45 24.71
C ARG A 78 -28.26 -27.26 25.60
N PHE A 79 -28.17 -26.05 25.05
CA PHE A 79 -28.56 -24.84 25.77
C PHE A 79 -30.04 -24.86 26.14
N TYR A 80 -30.93 -25.17 25.19
CA TYR A 80 -32.36 -25.25 25.46
C TYR A 80 -32.71 -26.29 26.52
N SER A 81 -32.07 -27.45 26.48
CA SER A 81 -32.33 -28.53 27.45
C SER A 81 -31.86 -28.16 28.84
N TRP A 82 -30.64 -27.62 28.99
CA TRP A 82 -30.11 -27.21 30.29
C TRP A 82 -30.88 -26.03 30.89
N LEU A 83 -31.12 -24.98 30.10
CA LEU A 83 -31.84 -23.79 30.58
C LEU A 83 -33.28 -24.09 30.99
N ARG A 84 -33.92 -25.11 30.37
CA ARG A 84 -35.24 -25.62 30.81
C ARG A 84 -35.16 -26.39 32.11
N ASN A 85 -34.14 -27.24 32.28
CA ASN A 85 -33.94 -27.99 33.52
C ASN A 85 -33.70 -27.07 34.73
N GLU A 86 -32.98 -25.97 34.52
CA GLU A 86 -32.76 -24.91 35.54
C GLU A 86 -34.00 -24.02 35.77
N GLY A 87 -35.07 -24.24 35.02
CA GLY A 87 -36.33 -23.49 35.11
C GLY A 87 -36.19 -22.02 34.72
N VAL A 88 -35.22 -21.68 33.87
CA VAL A 88 -34.98 -20.31 33.41
C VAL A 88 -35.57 -20.07 32.02
N PHE A 89 -35.64 -21.12 31.22
CA PHE A 89 -36.13 -21.07 29.84
C PHE A 89 -37.37 -21.94 29.70
N THR A 90 -38.36 -21.48 28.93
CA THR A 90 -39.62 -22.22 28.73
C THR A 90 -39.67 -22.86 27.35
N ILE A 91 -40.58 -23.83 27.17
CA ILE A 91 -40.84 -24.44 25.85
C ILE A 91 -41.34 -23.37 24.86
N HIS A 92 -42.10 -22.38 25.35
CA HIS A 92 -42.60 -21.29 24.52
C HIS A 92 -41.48 -20.39 24.01
N ASP A 93 -40.49 -20.07 24.86
CA ASP A 93 -39.30 -19.32 24.45
C ASP A 93 -38.52 -20.06 23.36
N GLN A 94 -38.41 -21.39 23.46
CA GLN A 94 -37.75 -22.22 22.44
C GLN A 94 -38.49 -22.15 21.10
N GLN A 95 -39.80 -22.35 21.13
CA GLN A 95 -40.64 -22.31 19.93
C GLN A 95 -40.58 -20.95 19.25
N LEU A 96 -40.59 -19.86 20.02
CA LEU A 96 -40.43 -18.51 19.49
C LEU A 96 -39.14 -18.36 18.69
N ILE A 97 -38.00 -18.85 19.21
CA ILE A 97 -36.72 -18.76 18.49
C ILE A 97 -36.71 -19.68 17.25
N GLU A 98 -37.20 -20.91 17.40
CA GLU A 98 -37.20 -21.92 16.34
C GLU A 98 -38.08 -21.54 15.14
N ASP A 99 -39.27 -20.97 15.41
CA ASP A 99 -40.27 -20.63 14.40
C ASP A 99 -39.99 -19.27 13.74
N THR A 100 -39.34 -18.33 14.46
CA THR A 100 -39.11 -16.97 13.96
C THR A 100 -37.86 -16.88 13.08
N TYR A 101 -36.80 -17.63 13.42
CA TYR A 101 -35.50 -17.47 12.78
C TYR A 101 -35.13 -18.69 11.94
N PRO A 102 -34.86 -18.57 10.64
CA PRO A 102 -34.51 -19.72 9.80
C PRO A 102 -33.05 -20.15 9.98
N ILE A 103 -32.16 -19.24 10.35
CA ILE A 103 -30.71 -19.46 10.42
C ILE A 103 -30.30 -19.78 11.86
N LYS A 104 -29.54 -20.86 12.07
CA LYS A 104 -29.08 -21.28 13.42
C LYS A 104 -28.19 -20.23 14.12
N LEU A 105 -27.43 -19.45 13.37
CA LEU A 105 -26.62 -18.37 13.94
C LEU A 105 -27.49 -17.27 14.56
N ASP A 106 -28.58 -16.90 13.89
CA ASP A 106 -29.54 -15.91 14.40
C ASP A 106 -30.31 -16.46 15.60
N LYS A 107 -30.65 -17.75 15.59
CA LYS A 107 -31.22 -18.45 16.77
C LYS A 107 -30.31 -18.34 17.99
N ALA A 108 -29.00 -18.51 17.80
CA ALA A 108 -28.01 -18.36 18.87
C ALA A 108 -27.91 -16.92 19.37
N GLY A 109 -27.93 -15.93 18.47
CA GLY A 109 -27.99 -14.52 18.85
C GLY A 109 -29.21 -14.21 19.72
N HIS A 110 -30.39 -14.65 19.30
CA HIS A 110 -31.61 -14.38 20.04
C HIS A 110 -31.74 -15.16 21.35
N LEU A 111 -31.12 -16.32 21.45
CA LEU A 111 -30.97 -16.98 22.75
C LEU A 111 -30.16 -16.10 23.71
N ILE A 112 -29.04 -15.51 23.25
CA ILE A 112 -28.24 -14.59 24.07
C ILE A 112 -29.07 -13.36 24.45
N ASP A 113 -29.83 -12.80 23.51
CA ASP A 113 -30.68 -11.63 23.78
C ASP A 113 -31.74 -11.94 24.86
N ILE A 114 -32.40 -13.10 24.77
CA ILE A 114 -33.39 -13.53 25.77
C ILE A 114 -32.72 -13.70 27.14
N ILE A 115 -31.54 -14.30 27.21
CA ILE A 115 -30.80 -14.41 28.48
C ILE A 115 -30.44 -13.02 29.03
N THR A 116 -29.97 -12.13 28.16
CA THR A 116 -29.50 -10.78 28.48
C THR A 116 -30.61 -9.88 29.03
N TYR A 117 -31.78 -9.92 28.39
CA TYR A 117 -32.86 -8.95 28.67
C TYR A 117 -34.01 -9.53 29.50
N ASN A 118 -34.28 -10.84 29.43
CA ASN A 118 -35.51 -11.42 29.98
C ASN A 118 -35.27 -12.36 31.16
N LYS A 119 -34.07 -12.94 31.30
CA LYS A 119 -33.80 -14.00 32.29
C LYS A 119 -32.89 -13.58 33.44
N GLY A 120 -32.24 -12.43 33.31
CA GLY A 120 -31.44 -11.81 34.37
C GLY A 120 -30.29 -12.69 34.89
N PRO A 121 -29.82 -12.43 36.12
CA PRO A 121 -28.65 -13.11 36.70
C PRO A 121 -28.75 -14.64 36.74
N LYS A 122 -29.93 -15.18 37.03
CA LYS A 122 -30.15 -16.63 37.10
C LYS A 122 -29.98 -17.28 35.71
N GLY A 123 -30.50 -16.63 34.67
CA GLY A 123 -30.35 -17.12 33.30
C GLY A 123 -28.92 -17.02 32.79
N PHE A 124 -28.23 -15.93 33.13
CA PHE A 124 -26.83 -15.78 32.80
C PHE A 124 -25.96 -16.84 33.45
N LYS A 125 -26.17 -17.15 34.75
CA LYS A 125 -25.43 -18.22 35.42
C LYS A 125 -25.63 -19.57 34.72
N ALA A 126 -26.89 -19.97 34.51
CA ALA A 126 -27.21 -21.24 33.84
C ALA A 126 -26.67 -21.29 32.40
N PHE A 127 -26.64 -20.17 31.70
CA PHE A 127 -26.06 -20.06 30.37
C PHE A 127 -24.52 -20.22 30.38
N MET A 128 -23.85 -19.61 31.35
CA MET A 128 -22.40 -19.71 31.52
C MET A 128 -21.96 -21.12 31.93
N GLU A 129 -22.76 -21.84 32.72
CA GLU A 129 -22.53 -23.25 33.04
C GLU A 129 -22.50 -24.12 31.79
N VAL A 130 -23.41 -23.93 30.83
CA VAL A 130 -23.37 -24.66 29.55
C VAL A 130 -22.09 -24.36 28.77
N ILE A 131 -21.66 -23.10 28.76
CA ILE A 131 -20.41 -22.70 28.08
C ILE A 131 -19.20 -23.33 28.77
N GLU A 132 -19.18 -23.36 30.10
CA GLU A 132 -18.13 -24.00 30.90
C GLU A 132 -18.01 -25.49 30.58
N TYR A 133 -19.15 -26.18 30.41
CA TYR A 133 -19.19 -27.63 30.22
C TYR A 133 -18.94 -28.06 28.77
N GLU A 134 -19.51 -27.36 27.78
CA GLU A 134 -19.40 -27.72 26.36
C GLU A 134 -18.18 -27.08 25.68
N PHE A 135 -17.79 -25.89 26.14
CA PHE A 135 -16.74 -25.11 25.52
C PHE A 135 -15.74 -24.60 26.57
N PRO A 136 -15.05 -25.51 27.31
CA PRO A 136 -14.15 -25.14 28.40
C PRO A 136 -13.04 -24.17 27.97
N TYR A 137 -12.58 -24.27 26.72
CA TYR A 137 -11.61 -23.34 26.13
C TYR A 137 -12.17 -21.93 25.93
N VAL A 138 -13.45 -21.82 25.55
CA VAL A 138 -14.13 -20.54 25.37
C VAL A 138 -14.38 -19.91 26.73
N PHE A 139 -14.86 -20.70 27.70
CA PHE A 139 -15.05 -20.26 29.08
C PHE A 139 -13.76 -19.71 29.69
N ALA A 140 -12.66 -20.47 29.60
CA ALA A 140 -11.36 -20.02 30.09
C ALA A 140 -10.87 -18.74 29.41
N HIS A 141 -11.16 -18.59 28.10
CA HIS A 141 -10.79 -17.40 27.36
C HIS A 141 -11.57 -16.15 27.77
N ILE A 142 -12.88 -16.27 28.05
CA ILE A 142 -13.74 -15.14 28.39
C ILE A 142 -13.73 -14.80 29.89
N MET A 143 -13.57 -15.78 30.77
CA MET A 143 -13.57 -15.61 32.24
C MET A 143 -12.17 -15.48 32.84
N GLY A 144 -11.13 -15.96 32.16
CA GLY A 144 -9.76 -16.02 32.69
C GLY A 144 -9.59 -17.02 33.84
N THR A 145 -10.55 -17.93 34.04
CA THR A 145 -10.57 -18.94 35.10
C THR A 145 -10.53 -20.35 34.55
N THR A 146 -10.09 -21.30 35.37
CA THR A 146 -10.15 -22.73 35.03
C THR A 146 -11.60 -23.22 35.09
N PRO A 147 -12.10 -23.87 34.03
CA PRO A 147 -13.47 -24.39 34.00
C PRO A 147 -13.64 -25.54 35.00
N SER A 148 -14.81 -25.58 35.62
CA SER A 148 -15.27 -26.58 36.56
C SER A 148 -15.62 -27.88 35.85
N THR A 149 -15.43 -29.01 36.51
CA THR A 149 -15.88 -30.31 36.01
C THR A 149 -17.42 -30.36 35.96
N PRO A 150 -18.03 -30.77 34.83
CA PRO A 150 -19.49 -30.81 34.69
C PRO A 150 -20.13 -31.82 35.65
N PRO A 151 -21.30 -31.51 36.26
CA PRO A 151 -22.03 -32.43 37.13
C PRO A 151 -22.42 -33.74 36.41
N PRO A 152 -22.54 -34.88 37.13
CA PRO A 152 -23.02 -36.14 36.55
C PRO A 152 -24.40 -36.04 35.88
N GLU A 153 -25.26 -35.17 36.42
CA GLU A 153 -26.62 -34.89 35.94
C GLU A 153 -26.61 -34.21 34.57
N TYR A 154 -25.64 -33.31 34.33
CA TYR A 154 -25.42 -32.69 33.01
C TYR A 154 -25.15 -33.76 31.94
N ARG A 155 -24.39 -34.81 32.29
CA ARG A 155 -24.11 -35.95 31.39
C ARG A 155 -25.31 -36.85 31.12
N GLY A 156 -26.27 -36.93 32.05
CA GLY A 156 -27.50 -37.72 31.90
C GLY A 156 -28.40 -37.21 30.78
N SER A 157 -28.43 -35.90 30.57
CA SER A 157 -29.13 -35.21 29.47
C SER A 157 -28.48 -35.38 28.09
N ILE A 158 -27.25 -35.91 28.01
CA ILE A 158 -26.46 -36.01 26.76
C ILE A 158 -26.77 -37.31 25.97
N ASN A 159 -27.42 -38.31 26.59
CA ASN A 159 -27.59 -39.64 26.00
C ASN A 159 -28.85 -39.85 25.15
N LEU A 160 -29.53 -38.78 24.73
CA LEU A 160 -30.70 -38.86 23.84
C LEU A 160 -30.39 -38.50 22.38
N GLU A 161 -29.12 -38.50 21.96
CA GLU A 161 -28.77 -38.35 20.55
C GLU A 161 -29.05 -39.66 19.78
N GLY A 162 -30.17 -39.65 19.05
CA GLY A 162 -30.58 -40.74 18.19
C GLY A 162 -29.54 -41.03 17.11
N PRO A 163 -29.50 -42.25 16.55
CA PRO A 163 -28.56 -42.60 15.48
C PRO A 163 -28.63 -41.67 14.25
N ILE A 164 -29.75 -40.99 14.04
CA ILE A 164 -29.96 -40.03 12.95
C ILE A 164 -29.19 -38.72 13.18
N GLU A 165 -29.19 -38.19 14.40
CA GLU A 165 -28.50 -36.94 14.75
C GLU A 165 -26.98 -37.13 14.74
N ARG A 166 -26.49 -38.28 15.25
CA ARG A 166 -25.07 -38.66 15.16
C ARG A 166 -24.60 -38.76 13.71
N ARG A 167 -25.39 -39.38 12.84
CA ARG A 167 -25.08 -39.46 11.41
C ARG A 167 -25.10 -38.09 10.76
N SER A 168 -26.04 -37.23 11.14
CA SER A 168 -26.16 -35.88 10.62
C SER A 168 -24.93 -35.04 11.02
N ARG A 169 -24.50 -35.10 12.29
CA ARG A 169 -23.29 -34.41 12.76
C ARG A 169 -22.04 -34.91 12.04
N ALA A 170 -21.86 -36.22 11.91
CA ALA A 170 -20.71 -36.79 11.18
C ALA A 170 -20.66 -36.34 9.71
N MET A 171 -21.81 -36.24 9.04
CA MET A 171 -21.88 -35.69 7.68
C MET A 171 -21.52 -34.21 7.63
N TRP A 172 -21.98 -33.40 8.59
CA TRP A 172 -21.63 -31.98 8.66
C TRP A 172 -20.15 -31.75 8.97
N ASP A 173 -19.57 -32.53 9.87
CA ASP A 173 -18.14 -32.47 10.19
C ASP A 173 -17.30 -32.82 8.96
N GLN A 174 -17.69 -33.86 8.21
CA GLN A 174 -17.03 -34.22 6.97
C GLN A 174 -17.16 -33.12 5.90
N ALA A 175 -18.36 -32.57 5.72
CA ALA A 175 -18.58 -31.48 4.77
C ALA A 175 -17.75 -30.23 5.11
N LEU A 176 -17.57 -29.93 6.41
CA LEU A 176 -16.75 -28.82 6.85
C LEU A 176 -15.26 -29.05 6.53
N VAL A 177 -14.76 -30.27 6.76
CA VAL A 177 -13.38 -30.66 6.40
C VAL A 177 -13.17 -30.53 4.89
N ASP A 178 -14.11 -31.02 4.07
CA ASP A 178 -14.02 -30.96 2.62
C ASP A 178 -14.03 -29.51 2.10
N ILE A 179 -14.90 -28.66 2.65
CA ILE A 179 -14.94 -27.22 2.34
C ILE A 179 -13.60 -26.57 2.71
N GLN A 180 -13.04 -26.91 3.87
CA GLN A 180 -11.79 -26.33 4.34
C GLN A 180 -10.60 -26.76 3.48
N ASP A 181 -10.55 -28.01 3.00
CA ASP A 181 -9.54 -28.49 2.07
C ASP A 181 -9.62 -27.76 0.72
N VAL A 182 -10.82 -27.69 0.15
CA VAL A 182 -11.07 -26.99 -1.13
C VAL A 182 -10.67 -25.52 -1.02
N THR A 183 -11.09 -24.84 0.06
CA THR A 183 -10.76 -23.43 0.29
C THR A 183 -9.24 -23.23 0.45
N SER A 184 -8.57 -24.11 1.19
CA SER A 184 -7.12 -24.06 1.38
C SER A 184 -6.36 -24.25 0.06
N ARG A 185 -6.80 -25.18 -0.78
CA ARG A 185 -6.20 -25.45 -2.10
C ARG A 185 -6.37 -24.24 -3.04
N LEU A 186 -7.58 -23.70 -3.15
CA LEU A 186 -7.87 -22.50 -3.94
C LEU A 186 -7.05 -21.29 -3.48
N THR A 187 -6.93 -21.11 -2.16
CA THR A 187 -6.15 -20.00 -1.59
C THR A 187 -4.66 -20.13 -1.95
N LYS A 188 -4.09 -21.33 -1.85
CA LYS A 188 -2.70 -21.60 -2.25
C LYS A 188 -2.47 -21.35 -3.75
N GLU A 189 -3.37 -21.82 -4.60
CA GLU A 189 -3.28 -21.61 -6.05
C GLU A 189 -3.38 -20.13 -6.41
N MET A 190 -4.29 -19.37 -5.79
CA MET A 190 -4.39 -17.93 -5.99
C MET A 190 -3.11 -17.21 -5.58
N ILE A 191 -2.56 -17.53 -4.40
CA ILE A 191 -1.30 -16.94 -3.92
C ILE A 191 -0.16 -17.23 -4.90
N GLN A 192 -0.05 -18.46 -5.41
CA GLN A 192 0.97 -18.81 -6.40
C GLN A 192 0.80 -18.02 -7.71
N LYS A 193 -0.43 -17.88 -8.21
CA LYS A 193 -0.70 -17.09 -9.42
C LYS A 193 -0.33 -15.62 -9.24
N PHE A 194 -0.70 -15.02 -8.10
CA PHE A 194 -0.34 -13.63 -7.81
C PHE A 194 1.17 -13.44 -7.69
N LYS A 195 1.89 -14.37 -7.05
CA LYS A 195 3.36 -14.34 -6.98
C LYS A 195 3.99 -14.40 -8.38
N ALA A 196 3.55 -15.34 -9.22
CA ALA A 196 4.07 -15.47 -10.58
C ALA A 196 3.80 -14.24 -11.45
N VAL A 197 2.67 -13.56 -11.26
CA VAL A 197 2.37 -12.30 -11.96
C VAL A 197 3.27 -11.18 -11.46
N ALA A 198 3.47 -11.07 -10.15
CA ALA A 198 4.36 -10.07 -9.55
C ALA A 198 5.82 -10.25 -10.02
N GLU A 199 6.32 -11.48 -10.04
CA GLU A 199 7.67 -11.81 -10.53
C GLU A 199 7.85 -11.40 -12.00
N ARG A 200 6.89 -11.75 -12.88
CA ARG A 200 6.95 -11.34 -14.30
C ARG A 200 6.89 -9.82 -14.48
N ALA A 201 6.10 -9.11 -13.67
CA ALA A 201 6.03 -7.66 -13.72
C ALA A 201 7.38 -7.03 -13.32
N GLN A 202 8.00 -7.55 -12.26
CA GLN A 202 9.30 -7.11 -11.78
C GLN A 202 10.41 -7.38 -12.82
N GLU A 203 10.40 -8.55 -13.47
CA GLU A 203 11.33 -8.87 -14.56
C GLU A 203 11.17 -7.91 -15.76
N ALA A 204 9.93 -7.59 -16.15
CA ALA A 204 9.65 -6.65 -17.23
C ALA A 204 10.13 -5.22 -16.90
N GLU A 205 9.93 -4.76 -15.67
CA GLU A 205 10.45 -3.48 -15.19
C GLU A 205 11.99 -3.46 -15.21
N HIS A 206 12.63 -4.53 -14.73
CA HIS A 206 14.08 -4.65 -14.73
C HIS A 206 14.66 -4.60 -16.15
N MET A 207 14.06 -5.32 -17.10
CA MET A 207 14.45 -5.28 -18.51
C MET A 207 14.31 -3.86 -19.11
N THR A 208 13.22 -3.16 -18.78
CA THR A 208 12.98 -1.79 -19.24
C THR A 208 14.02 -0.83 -18.67
N LEU A 209 14.33 -0.94 -17.38
CA LEU A 209 15.36 -0.13 -16.73
C LEU A 209 16.73 -0.37 -17.35
N GLN A 210 17.09 -1.62 -17.63
CA GLN A 210 18.35 -1.95 -18.28
C GLN A 210 18.45 -1.33 -19.68
N SER A 211 17.35 -1.36 -20.46
CA SER A 211 17.29 -0.71 -21.78
C SER A 211 17.48 0.81 -21.68
N LEU A 212 16.79 1.47 -20.73
CA LEU A 212 16.92 2.91 -20.53
C LEU A 212 18.32 3.31 -20.05
N GLN A 213 18.95 2.50 -19.20
CA GLN A 213 20.33 2.73 -18.78
C GLN A 213 21.30 2.67 -19.97
N GLN A 214 21.09 1.72 -20.89
CA GLN A 214 21.90 1.60 -22.09
C GLN A 214 21.71 2.82 -23.01
N GLU A 215 20.47 3.27 -23.19
CA GLU A 215 20.15 4.48 -23.96
C GLU A 215 20.79 5.74 -23.36
N ILE A 216 20.78 5.90 -22.03
CA ILE A 216 21.45 7.01 -21.35
C ILE A 216 22.95 7.02 -21.64
N VAL A 217 23.60 5.85 -21.69
CA VAL A 217 25.03 5.76 -22.00
C VAL A 217 25.27 6.21 -23.44
N THR A 218 24.49 5.72 -24.40
CA THR A 218 24.60 6.13 -25.81
C THR A 218 24.38 7.63 -25.99
N LEU A 219 23.35 8.21 -25.37
CA LEU A 219 23.08 9.65 -25.45
C LEU A 219 24.20 10.49 -24.83
N LYS A 220 24.87 9.99 -23.78
CA LYS A 220 26.05 10.67 -23.22
C LYS A 220 27.22 10.68 -24.19
N GLU A 221 27.46 9.58 -24.90
CA GLU A 221 28.52 9.49 -25.91
C GLU A 221 28.24 10.44 -27.09
N GLU A 222 27.00 10.46 -27.58
CA GLU A 222 26.56 11.38 -28.64
C GLU A 222 26.72 12.84 -28.22
N LYS A 223 26.33 13.18 -26.98
CA LYS A 223 26.52 14.53 -26.43
C LYS A 223 27.98 14.95 -26.47
N VAL A 224 28.90 14.10 -26.00
CA VAL A 224 30.33 14.40 -26.01
C VAL A 224 30.84 14.61 -27.45
N SER A 225 30.38 13.79 -28.40
CA SER A 225 30.71 13.94 -29.82
C SER A 225 30.23 15.28 -30.39
N LEU A 226 29.00 15.69 -30.07
CA LEU A 226 28.44 16.97 -30.50
C LEU A 226 29.16 18.17 -29.87
N GLU A 227 29.55 18.08 -28.59
CA GLU A 227 30.34 19.12 -27.93
C GLU A 227 31.71 19.29 -28.59
N ALA A 228 32.38 18.18 -28.96
CA ALA A 228 33.64 18.23 -29.69
C ALA A 228 33.46 18.84 -31.09
N LEU A 229 32.39 18.49 -31.81
CA LEU A 229 32.07 19.07 -33.11
C LEU A 229 31.81 20.58 -33.01
N ALA A 230 31.04 21.01 -32.00
CA ALA A 230 30.76 22.42 -31.75
C ALA A 230 32.04 23.22 -31.45
N ALA A 231 32.97 22.64 -30.67
CA ALA A 231 34.27 23.25 -30.40
C ALA A 231 35.09 23.45 -31.68
N ASN A 232 35.12 22.46 -32.58
CA ASN A 232 35.81 22.56 -33.86
C ASN A 232 35.22 23.67 -34.75
N TYR A 233 33.89 23.78 -34.82
CA TYR A 233 33.24 24.85 -35.59
C TYR A 233 33.59 26.25 -35.07
N LEU A 234 33.72 26.42 -33.75
CA LEU A 234 34.14 27.70 -33.17
C LEU A 234 35.58 28.05 -33.56
N LEU A 235 36.46 27.05 -33.58
CA LEU A 235 37.85 27.22 -33.98
C LEU A 235 37.97 27.62 -35.47
N GLU A 236 37.29 26.89 -36.36
CA GLU A 236 37.26 27.23 -37.80
C GLU A 236 36.67 28.62 -38.05
N ARG A 237 35.63 29.02 -37.30
CA ARG A 237 35.06 30.36 -37.38
C ARG A 237 36.10 31.42 -37.00
N ASP A 238 36.81 31.23 -35.90
CA ASP A 238 37.80 32.19 -35.41
C ASP A 238 39.00 32.31 -36.37
N GLU A 239 39.44 31.19 -36.96
CA GLU A 239 40.43 31.17 -38.05
C GLU A 239 39.95 31.93 -39.29
N GLY A 240 38.69 31.73 -39.69
CA GLY A 240 38.07 32.46 -40.80
C GLY A 240 38.00 33.97 -40.54
N CYS A 241 37.63 34.38 -39.32
CA CYS A 241 37.66 35.78 -38.91
C CYS A 241 39.08 36.37 -38.97
N ALA A 242 40.09 35.64 -38.49
CA ALA A 242 41.49 36.06 -38.55
C ALA A 242 41.98 36.21 -39.99
N ALA A 243 41.62 35.28 -40.88
CA ALA A 243 41.94 35.34 -42.31
C ALA A 243 41.31 36.58 -42.97
N CYS A 244 40.04 36.89 -42.67
CA CYS A 244 39.36 38.10 -43.16
C CYS A 244 40.07 39.39 -42.69
N HIS A 245 40.45 39.47 -41.42
CA HIS A 245 41.21 40.62 -40.90
C HIS A 245 42.56 40.78 -41.60
N LYS A 246 43.29 39.69 -41.83
CA LYS A 246 44.57 39.70 -42.54
C LYS A 246 44.41 40.16 -43.99
N TYR A 247 43.39 39.66 -44.68
CA TYR A 247 43.06 40.11 -46.03
C TYR A 247 42.75 41.61 -46.08
N GLN A 248 41.94 42.10 -45.15
CA GLN A 248 41.61 43.52 -45.06
C GLN A 248 42.84 44.39 -44.83
N GLN A 249 43.76 44.00 -43.94
CA GLN A 249 45.03 44.71 -43.72
C GLN A 249 45.90 44.76 -44.99
N MET A 250 46.03 43.64 -45.70
CA MET A 250 46.77 43.60 -46.96
C MET A 250 46.12 44.50 -48.02
N LYS A 251 44.80 44.48 -48.12
CA LYS A 251 44.03 45.34 -49.03
C LYS A 251 44.27 46.82 -48.71
N ASP A 252 44.21 47.21 -47.45
CA ASP A 252 44.42 48.59 -47.03
C ASP A 252 45.87 49.04 -47.28
N THR A 253 46.85 48.17 -47.01
CA THR A 253 48.27 48.45 -47.31
C THR A 253 48.51 48.58 -48.81
N SER A 254 47.90 47.71 -49.62
CA SER A 254 47.96 47.77 -51.07
C SER A 254 47.34 49.06 -51.61
N ASN A 255 46.17 49.46 -51.08
CA ASN A 255 45.52 50.72 -51.46
C ASN A 255 46.40 51.93 -51.16
N VAL A 256 47.03 51.98 -49.96
CA VAL A 256 47.98 53.05 -49.62
C VAL A 256 49.14 53.07 -50.62
N LYS A 257 49.71 51.91 -50.96
CA LYS A 257 50.80 51.82 -51.93
C LYS A 257 50.39 52.27 -53.33
N VAL A 258 49.18 51.91 -53.77
CA VAL A 258 48.63 52.34 -55.06
C VAL A 258 48.48 53.86 -55.10
N VAL A 259 47.99 54.48 -54.02
CA VAL A 259 47.89 55.94 -53.90
C VAL A 259 49.28 56.59 -53.95
N GLU A 260 50.26 56.10 -53.18
CA GLU A 260 51.64 56.60 -53.20
C GLU A 260 52.27 56.53 -54.60
N LEU A 261 52.16 55.36 -55.26
CA LEU A 261 52.71 55.17 -56.60
C LEU A 261 52.00 56.09 -57.61
N SER A 262 50.68 56.26 -57.50
CA SER A 262 49.93 57.18 -58.36
C SER A 262 50.39 58.63 -58.19
N GLN A 263 50.68 59.05 -56.95
CA GLN A 263 51.25 60.37 -56.66
C GLN A 263 52.64 60.53 -57.29
N GLN A 264 53.52 59.53 -57.16
CA GLN A 264 54.85 59.53 -57.78
C GLN A 264 54.77 59.59 -59.31
N VAL A 265 53.91 58.78 -59.93
CA VAL A 265 53.67 58.82 -61.38
C VAL A 265 53.22 60.21 -61.81
N THR A 266 52.28 60.81 -61.08
CA THR A 266 51.78 62.17 -61.36
C THR A 266 52.87 63.23 -61.20
N GLN A 267 53.78 63.07 -60.24
CA GLN A 267 54.93 63.96 -60.06
C GLN A 267 55.91 63.85 -61.23
N LEU A 268 56.32 62.62 -61.59
CA LEU A 268 57.23 62.38 -62.72
C LEU A 268 56.65 62.86 -64.05
N GLN A 269 55.34 62.69 -64.27
CA GLN A 269 54.65 63.22 -65.44
C GLN A 269 54.70 64.75 -65.51
N ARG A 270 54.58 65.45 -64.37
CA ARG A 270 54.74 66.91 -64.29
C ARG A 270 56.17 67.35 -64.59
N GLU A 271 57.17 66.66 -64.03
CA GLU A 271 58.59 66.93 -64.31
C GLU A 271 58.93 66.70 -65.78
N LEU A 272 58.48 65.60 -66.39
CA LEU A 272 58.62 65.35 -67.82
C LEU A 272 57.98 66.44 -68.68
N SER A 273 56.80 66.93 -68.28
CA SER A 273 56.13 68.02 -68.99
C SER A 273 56.93 69.32 -68.89
N ARG A 274 57.51 69.62 -67.73
CA ARG A 274 58.39 70.78 -67.52
C ARG A 274 59.64 70.70 -68.40
N ILE A 275 60.35 69.58 -68.37
CA ILE A 275 61.56 69.37 -69.20
C ILE A 275 61.22 69.49 -70.68
N LYS A 276 60.09 68.92 -71.12
CA LYS A 276 59.62 69.08 -72.52
C LYS A 276 59.41 70.56 -72.85
N SER A 277 58.76 71.34 -72.00
CA SER A 277 58.58 72.78 -72.25
C SER A 277 59.90 73.58 -72.25
N GLU A 278 60.85 73.25 -71.37
CA GLU A 278 62.17 73.89 -71.31
C GLU A 278 63.04 73.55 -72.54
N SER A 279 62.94 72.32 -73.05
CA SER A 279 63.64 71.90 -74.27
C SER A 279 63.14 72.63 -75.52
N VAL A 280 61.84 72.96 -75.58
CA VAL A 280 61.26 73.73 -76.70
C VAL A 280 61.76 75.17 -76.71
N THR A 281 61.97 75.78 -75.54
CA THR A 281 62.49 77.16 -75.41
C THR A 281 63.99 77.32 -75.66
N MET A 282 64.78 76.23 -75.66
CA MET A 282 66.22 76.27 -75.95
C MET A 282 66.55 76.00 -77.44
N THR A 283 65.56 75.61 -78.25
CA THR A 283 65.70 75.35 -79.70
C THR A 283 65.06 76.43 -80.59
N THR A 284 64.61 77.54 -80.00
CA THR A 284 64.17 78.77 -80.68
C THR A 284 65.16 79.89 -80.39
#